data_AF-A0AAV5LXW9-F1
#
_entry.id   AF-A0AAV5LXW9-F1
#
_cell.length_a   1.000
_cell.length_b   1.000
_cell.length_c   1.000
_cell.angle_alpha   90.00
_cell.angle_beta   90.00
_cell.angle_gamma   90.00
#
_symmetry.space_group_name_H-M   'P 1'
#
loop_
_entity.id
_entity.type
_entity.pdbx_description
1 polymer ?
#
loop_
_entity_poly.entity_id
_entity_poly.type
_entity_poly.pdbx_seq_one_letter_code
_entity_poly.pdbx_strand_id
1 'polypeptide(L)'
;MEVFSSKSSQYTFYNDSFRGVYGLFLCRGDVDSSTCQSCINDATVDLPKTCSSYRGGVIWYEKCLLRYSNTDFFGEVTFEPDSYIYMRNLEHNTSPEDDSAVLNLLKEAIERAAQNSSKLYGTQEGVVPSNVSRNIYVLVQCTRDLNRSSCYSCLKEITDQLRSCCLGWAGWRFLTPSCFARFDEYVFYSGAPQPAPAAPPTPNRGKGEGRTKKVVIISVSSLTAVLVAFFLAGFLCFSFCGKGLKGGGASEEILSRNSQGPNQRRIVETGINEAEEQHSEEMHF
;
A
#
# COMPACT_ATOMS: atom_id res chain seq x y z
N MET A 1 -21.37 4.21 -3.22
CA MET A 1 -20.19 3.37 -2.89
C MET A 1 -20.48 2.34 -1.79
N GLU A 2 -21.47 2.55 -0.91
CA GLU A 2 -21.87 1.57 0.13
C GLU A 2 -22.15 0.15 -0.39
N VAL A 3 -22.71 0.03 -1.60
CA VAL A 3 -22.93 -1.26 -2.27
C VAL A 3 -21.63 -2.06 -2.41
N PHE A 4 -20.50 -1.40 -2.72
CA PHE A 4 -19.21 -2.07 -2.88
C PHE A 4 -18.64 -2.58 -1.55
N SER A 5 -18.76 -1.80 -0.48
CA SER A 5 -18.41 -2.24 0.88
C SER A 5 -19.19 -3.50 1.26
N SER A 6 -20.52 -3.52 1.03
CA SER A 6 -21.34 -4.71 1.29
C SER A 6 -20.90 -5.92 0.45
N LYS A 7 -20.70 -5.74 -0.85
CA LYS A 7 -20.33 -6.82 -1.79
C LYS A 7 -18.95 -7.42 -1.53
N SER A 8 -18.02 -6.63 -1.00
CA SER A 8 -16.66 -7.09 -0.69
C SER A 8 -16.59 -8.17 0.39
N SER A 9 -17.66 -8.36 1.18
CA SER A 9 -17.77 -9.49 2.13
C SER A 9 -17.85 -10.86 1.46
N GLN A 10 -18.28 -10.91 0.19
CA GLN A 10 -18.56 -12.15 -0.55
C GLN A 10 -17.72 -12.30 -1.80
N TYR A 11 -17.27 -11.19 -2.38
CA TYR A 11 -16.59 -11.17 -3.67
C TYR A 11 -15.27 -10.42 -3.59
N THR A 12 -14.26 -10.92 -4.31
CA THR A 12 -12.97 -10.22 -4.50
C THR A 12 -12.94 -9.36 -5.76
N PHE A 13 -14.01 -9.39 -6.54
CA PHE A 13 -14.24 -8.52 -7.68
C PHE A 13 -15.75 -8.33 -7.83
N TYR A 14 -16.17 -7.10 -8.05
CA TYR A 14 -17.55 -6.78 -8.35
C TYR A 14 -17.58 -5.51 -9.18
N ASN A 15 -18.41 -5.51 -10.22
CA ASN A 15 -18.70 -4.35 -11.03
C ASN A 15 -20.22 -4.13 -11.07
N ASP A 16 -20.64 -2.87 -11.14
CA ASP A 16 -22.05 -2.52 -11.18
C ASP A 16 -22.23 -1.12 -11.77
N SER A 17 -23.46 -0.84 -12.20
CA SER A 17 -23.84 0.49 -12.65
C SER A 17 -25.14 0.94 -12.01
N PHE A 18 -25.21 2.21 -11.63
CA PHE A 18 -26.42 2.79 -11.07
C PHE A 18 -26.55 4.24 -11.52
N ARG A 19 -27.68 4.58 -12.16
CA ARG A 19 -28.02 5.95 -12.61
C ARG A 19 -26.90 6.61 -13.44
N GLY A 20 -26.28 5.86 -14.35
CA GLY A 20 -25.22 6.36 -15.23
C GLY A 20 -23.84 6.50 -14.55
N VAL A 21 -23.68 5.95 -13.35
CA VAL A 21 -22.37 5.79 -12.70
C VAL A 21 -21.97 4.33 -12.79
N TYR A 22 -20.80 4.08 -13.33
CA TYR A 22 -20.18 2.77 -13.49
C TYR A 22 -19.08 2.64 -12.46
N GLY A 23 -18.96 1.49 -11.82
CA GLY A 23 -17.88 1.28 -10.87
C GLY A 23 -17.52 -0.18 -10.71
N LEU A 24 -16.29 -0.41 -10.30
CA LEU A 24 -15.81 -1.73 -9.93
C LEU A 24 -14.83 -1.63 -8.77
N PHE A 25 -14.71 -2.74 -8.05
CA PHE A 25 -13.56 -2.98 -7.21
C PHE A 25 -12.88 -4.30 -7.59
N LEU A 26 -11.60 -4.37 -7.29
CA LEU A 26 -10.80 -5.59 -7.42
C LEU A 26 -9.88 -5.70 -6.21
N CYS A 27 -9.90 -6.84 -5.55
CA CYS A 27 -8.91 -7.22 -4.55
C CYS A 27 -7.81 -8.06 -5.21
N ARG A 28 -6.61 -8.01 -4.62
CA ARG A 28 -5.45 -8.73 -5.13
C ARG A 28 -5.70 -10.24 -5.13
N GLY A 29 -5.17 -10.96 -6.11
CA GLY A 29 -5.53 -12.36 -6.36
C GLY A 29 -5.23 -13.32 -5.19
N ASP A 30 -4.31 -12.96 -4.30
CA ASP A 30 -3.80 -13.74 -3.17
C ASP A 30 -4.44 -13.38 -1.81
N VAL A 31 -5.28 -12.35 -1.72
CA VAL A 31 -5.88 -11.94 -0.43
C VAL A 31 -7.20 -12.66 -0.15
N ASP A 32 -7.46 -12.93 1.13
CA ASP A 32 -8.72 -13.50 1.61
C ASP A 32 -9.85 -12.46 1.63
N SER A 33 -11.09 -12.93 1.80
CA SER A 33 -12.30 -12.08 1.80
C SER A 33 -12.31 -11.03 2.92
N SER A 34 -11.75 -11.33 4.10
CA SER A 34 -11.74 -10.38 5.22
C SER A 34 -10.78 -9.22 4.96
N THR A 35 -9.59 -9.54 4.44
CA THR A 35 -8.58 -8.58 4.01
C THR A 35 -9.11 -7.74 2.84
N CYS A 36 -9.78 -8.37 1.88
CA CYS A 36 -10.44 -7.69 0.77
C CYS A 36 -11.50 -6.71 1.27
N GLN A 37 -12.39 -7.15 2.16
CA GLN A 37 -13.46 -6.31 2.69
C GLN A 37 -12.92 -5.09 3.44
N SER A 38 -11.90 -5.27 4.28
CA SER A 38 -11.27 -4.14 4.97
C SER A 38 -10.73 -3.11 3.97
N CYS A 39 -9.99 -3.58 2.95
CA CYS A 39 -9.40 -2.69 1.95
C CYS A 39 -10.47 -1.92 1.14
N ILE A 40 -11.57 -2.59 0.76
CA ILE A 40 -12.67 -1.92 0.04
C ILE A 40 -13.40 -0.93 0.93
N ASN A 41 -13.59 -1.23 2.22
CA ASN A 41 -14.20 -0.27 3.15
C ASN A 41 -13.39 1.03 3.20
N ASP A 42 -12.08 0.94 3.38
CA ASP A 42 -11.18 2.10 3.41
C ASP A 42 -11.25 2.86 2.07
N ALA A 43 -11.16 2.14 0.94
CA ALA A 43 -11.27 2.74 -0.39
C ALA A 43 -12.60 3.47 -0.64
N THR A 44 -13.73 2.93 -0.16
CA THR A 44 -15.03 3.59 -0.32
C THR A 44 -15.16 4.87 0.49
N VAL A 45 -14.39 5.00 1.57
CA VAL A 45 -14.37 6.18 2.44
C VAL A 45 -13.41 7.24 1.88
N ASP A 46 -12.26 6.83 1.35
CA ASP A 46 -11.19 7.77 0.97
C ASP A 46 -11.27 8.24 -0.47
N LEU A 47 -11.79 7.43 -1.40
CA LEU A 47 -11.89 7.81 -2.82
C LEU A 47 -12.72 9.09 -3.03
N PRO A 48 -13.90 9.30 -2.41
CA PRO A 48 -14.66 10.54 -2.57
C PRO A 48 -14.00 11.77 -1.96
N LYS A 49 -13.17 11.59 -0.92
CA LYS A 49 -12.46 12.70 -0.26
C LYS A 49 -11.28 13.16 -1.11
N THR A 50 -10.58 12.20 -1.72
CA THR A 50 -9.35 12.43 -2.50
C THR A 50 -9.68 12.92 -3.91
N CYS A 51 -10.72 12.35 -4.54
CA CYS A 51 -11.14 12.74 -5.88
C CYS A 51 -12.38 13.65 -5.81
N SER A 52 -12.18 14.97 -5.85
CA SER A 52 -13.29 15.94 -5.93
C SER A 52 -13.98 15.99 -7.32
N SER A 53 -13.48 15.23 -8.30
CA SER A 53 -14.07 15.16 -9.64
C SER A 53 -15.40 14.41 -9.63
N TYR A 54 -16.43 15.02 -10.22
CA TYR A 54 -17.73 14.37 -10.41
C TYR A 54 -17.75 13.38 -11.58
N ARG A 55 -16.69 13.31 -12.39
CA ARG A 55 -16.63 12.49 -13.62
C ARG A 55 -16.09 11.08 -13.38
N GLY A 56 -15.36 10.87 -12.30
CA GLY A 56 -14.76 9.59 -11.99
C GLY A 56 -13.50 9.73 -11.17
N GLY A 57 -13.02 8.59 -10.67
CA GLY A 57 -11.82 8.48 -9.89
C GLY A 57 -11.43 7.03 -9.68
N VAL A 58 -10.16 6.82 -9.38
CA VAL A 58 -9.61 5.52 -9.03
C VAL A 58 -8.66 5.70 -7.85
N ILE A 59 -8.73 4.78 -6.90
CA ILE A 59 -7.80 4.68 -5.79
C ILE A 59 -7.20 3.28 -5.80
N TRP A 60 -5.89 3.21 -5.58
CA TRP A 60 -5.14 1.97 -5.47
C TRP A 60 -4.56 1.86 -4.06
N TYR A 61 -4.86 0.75 -3.40
CA TYR A 61 -4.17 0.28 -2.22
C TYR A 61 -3.33 -0.94 -2.60
N GLU A 62 -2.45 -1.35 -1.67
CA GLU A 62 -1.62 -2.55 -1.83
C GLU A 62 -2.42 -3.82 -2.14
N LYS A 63 -3.63 -3.92 -1.58
CA LYS A 63 -4.44 -5.16 -1.60
C LYS A 63 -5.73 -5.03 -2.40
N CYS A 64 -6.07 -3.83 -2.88
CA CYS A 64 -7.28 -3.60 -3.67
C CYS A 64 -7.22 -2.30 -4.48
N LEU A 65 -8.10 -2.19 -5.46
CA LEU A 65 -8.40 -0.95 -6.16
C LEU A 65 -9.91 -0.73 -6.22
N LEU A 66 -10.33 0.53 -6.25
CA LEU A 66 -11.71 0.95 -6.45
C LEU A 66 -11.75 2.05 -7.51
N ARG A 67 -12.62 1.88 -8.51
CA ARG A 67 -12.80 2.81 -9.62
C ARG A 67 -14.27 3.13 -9.83
N TYR A 68 -14.57 4.38 -10.16
CA TYR A 68 -15.86 4.78 -10.71
C TYR A 68 -15.72 5.81 -11.81
N SER A 69 -16.73 5.91 -12.66
CA SER A 69 -16.86 6.95 -13.69
C SER A 69 -18.31 7.18 -14.06
N ASN A 70 -18.61 8.35 -14.62
CA ASN A 70 -19.88 8.65 -15.29
C ASN A 70 -19.90 8.20 -16.76
N THR A 71 -18.83 7.58 -17.24
CA THR A 71 -18.72 6.97 -18.57
C THR A 71 -18.53 5.47 -18.40
N ASP A 72 -19.17 4.67 -19.25
CA ASP A 72 -18.97 3.22 -19.23
C ASP A 72 -17.53 2.89 -19.63
N PHE A 73 -16.86 2.10 -18.79
CA PHE A 73 -15.46 1.68 -19.00
C PHE A 73 -15.30 0.16 -18.91
N PHE A 74 -16.39 -0.59 -18.73
CA PHE A 74 -16.27 -2.03 -18.53
C PHE A 74 -15.77 -2.74 -19.77
N GLY A 75 -14.72 -3.56 -19.60
CA GLY A 75 -14.13 -4.32 -20.70
C GLY A 75 -13.14 -3.51 -21.55
N GLU A 76 -12.99 -2.22 -21.27
CA GLU A 76 -12.11 -1.32 -22.00
C GLU A 76 -10.78 -1.10 -21.25
N VAL A 77 -9.67 -1.16 -22.00
CA VAL A 77 -8.34 -0.89 -21.44
C VAL A 77 -8.16 0.61 -21.28
N THR A 78 -7.88 1.06 -20.06
CA THR A 78 -7.54 2.45 -19.78
C THR A 78 -6.04 2.59 -19.54
N PHE A 79 -5.36 3.29 -20.45
CA PHE A 79 -3.91 3.51 -20.43
C PHE A 79 -3.58 4.89 -21.04
N GLU A 80 -4.14 5.94 -20.47
CA GLU A 80 -3.83 7.34 -20.83
C GLU A 80 -2.81 7.94 -19.84
N PRO A 81 -1.99 8.93 -20.24
CA PRO A 81 -0.98 9.54 -19.37
C PRO A 81 -1.50 10.02 -18.01
N ASP A 82 -2.73 10.54 -17.96
CA ASP A 82 -3.37 11.02 -16.71
C ASP A 82 -4.05 9.90 -15.90
N SER A 83 -3.94 8.64 -16.36
CA SER A 83 -4.67 7.51 -15.77
C SER A 83 -3.77 6.51 -15.05
N TYR A 84 -2.45 6.59 -15.22
CA TYR A 84 -1.50 5.68 -14.57
C TYR A 84 -0.56 6.41 -13.60
N ILE A 85 -0.07 5.66 -12.61
CA ILE A 85 0.92 6.10 -11.63
C ILE A 85 2.00 5.03 -11.55
N TYR A 86 3.26 5.44 -11.44
CA TYR A 86 4.34 4.51 -11.11
C TYR A 86 5.13 4.99 -9.89
N MET A 87 5.67 4.02 -9.15
CA MET A 87 6.52 4.23 -7.98
C MET A 87 7.77 3.37 -8.12
N ARG A 88 8.89 3.84 -7.60
CA ARG A 88 10.18 3.16 -7.66
C ARG A 88 10.83 3.22 -6.28
N ASN A 89 11.62 2.20 -5.96
CA ASN A 89 12.51 2.25 -4.80
C ASN A 89 13.54 3.37 -4.99
N LEU A 90 14.18 3.83 -3.90
CA LEU A 90 15.23 4.85 -3.98
C LEU A 90 16.56 4.30 -4.53
N GLU A 91 16.70 2.98 -4.54
CA GLU A 91 17.95 2.31 -4.90
C GLU A 91 17.99 1.97 -6.40
N HIS A 92 18.93 2.60 -7.10
CA HIS A 92 19.21 2.34 -8.51
C HIS A 92 20.49 1.50 -8.63
N ASN A 93 20.34 0.19 -8.42
CA ASN A 93 21.46 -0.74 -8.27
C ASN A 93 21.35 -2.00 -9.15
N THR A 94 20.44 -2.04 -10.12
CA THR A 94 20.29 -3.20 -11.01
C THR A 94 21.26 -3.13 -12.19
N SER A 95 21.72 -4.29 -12.64
CA SER A 95 22.47 -4.44 -13.89
C SER A 95 21.52 -4.67 -15.10
N PRO A 96 22.00 -4.54 -16.34
CA PRO A 96 21.22 -4.93 -17.52
C PRO A 96 20.77 -6.41 -17.50
N GLU A 97 21.56 -7.28 -16.87
CA GLU A 97 21.23 -8.69 -16.68
C GLU A 97 20.09 -8.87 -15.66
N ASP A 98 20.10 -8.08 -14.57
CA ASP A 98 19.02 -8.05 -13.57
C ASP A 98 17.71 -7.58 -14.23
N ASP A 99 17.75 -6.49 -15.00
CA ASP A 99 16.60 -5.98 -15.74
C ASP A 99 16.04 -7.02 -16.72
N SER A 100 16.93 -7.75 -17.41
CA SER A 100 16.53 -8.84 -18.31
C SER A 100 15.86 -9.99 -17.57
N ALA A 101 16.35 -10.34 -16.38
CA ALA A 101 15.72 -11.35 -15.52
C ALA A 101 14.32 -10.92 -15.07
N VAL A 102 14.16 -9.66 -14.64
CA VAL A 102 12.85 -9.09 -14.26
C VAL A 102 11.87 -9.14 -15.43
N LEU A 103 12.30 -8.73 -16.63
CA LEU A 103 11.45 -8.76 -17.83
C LEU A 103 11.03 -10.17 -18.23
N ASN A 104 11.91 -11.16 -18.07
CA ASN A 104 11.58 -12.57 -18.33
C ASN A 104 10.53 -13.10 -17.34
N LEU A 105 10.69 -12.84 -16.04
CA LEU A 105 9.70 -13.22 -15.04
C LEU A 105 8.37 -12.50 -15.25
N LEU A 106 8.41 -11.23 -15.65
CA LEU A 106 7.22 -10.45 -15.99
C LEU A 106 6.46 -11.09 -17.16
N LYS A 107 7.15 -11.47 -18.23
CA LYS A 107 6.54 -12.18 -19.36
C LYS A 107 5.85 -13.46 -18.91
N GLU A 108 6.49 -14.28 -18.08
CA GLU A 108 5.90 -15.51 -17.56
C GLU A 108 4.69 -15.25 -16.65
N ALA A 109 4.75 -14.21 -15.81
CA ALA A 109 3.63 -13.81 -14.95
C ALA A 109 2.44 -13.31 -15.79
N ILE A 110 2.70 -12.58 -16.88
CA ILE A 110 1.68 -12.12 -17.84
C ILE A 110 0.98 -13.30 -18.50
N GLU A 111 1.72 -14.29 -18.99
CA GLU A 111 1.13 -15.49 -19.59
C GLU A 111 0.25 -16.24 -18.57
N ARG A 112 0.73 -16.41 -17.33
CA ARG A 112 -0.04 -17.02 -16.24
C ARG A 112 -1.35 -16.27 -16.00
N ALA A 113 -1.28 -14.93 -15.89
CA ALA A 113 -2.44 -14.08 -15.63
C ALA A 113 -3.45 -14.12 -16.78
N ALA A 114 -2.99 -13.91 -18.01
CA ALA A 114 -3.86 -13.78 -19.18
C ALA A 114 -4.41 -15.12 -19.67
N GLN A 115 -3.66 -16.23 -19.55
CA GLN A 115 -4.06 -17.52 -20.15
C GLN A 115 -4.51 -18.56 -19.13
N ASN A 116 -3.91 -18.60 -17.94
CA ASN A 116 -4.06 -19.73 -17.02
C ASN A 116 -4.78 -19.38 -15.71
N SER A 117 -5.20 -18.13 -15.52
CA SER A 117 -5.79 -17.65 -14.27
C SER A 117 -7.21 -17.13 -14.48
N SER A 118 -8.19 -17.72 -13.77
CA SER A 118 -9.57 -17.18 -13.73
C SER A 118 -9.68 -15.87 -12.98
N LYS A 119 -8.66 -15.52 -12.18
CA LYS A 119 -8.53 -14.26 -11.45
C LYS A 119 -7.81 -13.17 -12.26
N LEU A 120 -7.32 -13.49 -13.46
CA LEU A 120 -6.42 -12.63 -14.25
C LEU A 120 -5.22 -12.14 -13.43
N TYR A 121 -4.66 -13.05 -12.63
CA TYR A 121 -3.60 -12.82 -11.66
C TYR A 121 -2.43 -13.76 -11.93
N GLY A 122 -1.22 -13.23 -11.89
CA GLY A 122 0.01 -13.99 -12.10
C GLY A 122 1.12 -13.50 -11.19
N THR A 123 1.87 -14.44 -10.64
CA THR A 123 3.11 -14.19 -9.91
C THR A 123 4.20 -15.08 -10.45
N GLN A 124 5.44 -14.61 -10.38
CA GLN A 124 6.65 -15.38 -10.65
C GLN A 124 7.76 -14.90 -9.72
N GLU A 125 8.73 -15.77 -9.49
CA GLU A 125 9.91 -15.49 -8.69
C GLU A 125 11.15 -16.06 -9.38
N GLY A 126 12.30 -15.51 -9.04
CA GLY A 126 13.57 -15.97 -9.56
C GLY A 126 14.74 -15.37 -8.82
N VAL A 127 15.92 -15.54 -9.40
CA VAL A 127 17.17 -15.03 -8.85
C VAL A 127 17.86 -14.21 -9.93
N VAL A 128 18.36 -13.04 -9.58
CA VAL A 128 19.20 -12.25 -10.48
C VAL A 128 20.66 -12.73 -10.44
N PRO A 129 21.35 -12.80 -11.60
CA PRO A 129 22.66 -13.43 -11.71
C PRO A 129 23.85 -12.51 -11.35
N SER A 130 23.60 -11.27 -10.91
CA SER A 130 24.65 -10.30 -10.57
C SER A 130 25.60 -10.76 -9.44
N ASN A 131 26.67 -9.99 -9.22
CA ASN A 131 27.73 -10.25 -8.23
C ASN A 131 27.22 -10.58 -6.82
N VAL A 132 26.02 -10.09 -6.46
CA VAL A 132 25.28 -10.51 -5.28
C VAL A 132 23.96 -11.12 -5.76
N SER A 133 23.83 -12.44 -5.63
CA SER A 133 22.59 -13.14 -5.96
C SER A 133 21.47 -12.68 -5.02
N ARG A 134 20.37 -12.22 -5.60
CA ARG A 134 19.19 -11.73 -4.89
C ARG A 134 17.95 -12.39 -5.45
N ASN A 135 17.00 -12.70 -4.58
CA ASN A 135 15.69 -13.17 -5.01
C ASN A 135 14.87 -11.98 -5.52
N ILE A 136 14.10 -12.21 -6.56
CA ILE A 136 13.21 -11.22 -7.15
C ILE A 136 11.81 -11.79 -7.29
N TYR A 137 10.82 -10.92 -7.08
CA TYR A 137 9.41 -11.29 -7.04
C TYR A 137 8.62 -10.36 -7.96
N VAL A 138 7.78 -10.94 -8.81
CA VAL A 138 6.95 -10.20 -9.76
C VAL A 138 5.48 -10.59 -9.59
N LEU A 139 4.60 -9.60 -9.64
CA LEU A 139 3.16 -9.77 -9.63
C LEU A 139 2.53 -8.92 -10.73
N VAL A 140 1.60 -9.50 -11.45
CA VAL A 140 0.73 -8.79 -12.40
C VAL A 140 -0.72 -9.16 -12.18
N GLN A 141 -1.61 -8.22 -12.42
CA GLN A 141 -3.04 -8.47 -12.33
C GLN A 141 -3.85 -7.53 -13.22
N CYS A 142 -4.92 -8.05 -13.81
CA CYS A 142 -5.92 -7.26 -14.53
C CYS A 142 -7.25 -7.20 -13.74
N THR A 143 -8.03 -6.16 -13.97
CA THR A 143 -9.44 -6.13 -13.56
C THR A 143 -10.23 -7.17 -14.34
N ARG A 144 -11.20 -7.80 -13.68
CA ARG A 144 -11.91 -8.97 -14.20
C ARG A 144 -13.10 -8.64 -15.10
N ASP A 145 -13.32 -7.36 -15.39
CA ASP A 145 -14.19 -6.90 -16.48
C ASP A 145 -13.50 -7.06 -17.86
N LEU A 146 -12.17 -7.19 -17.90
CA LEU A 146 -11.45 -7.45 -19.14
C LEU A 146 -11.53 -8.93 -19.58
N ASN A 147 -11.47 -9.14 -20.89
CA ASN A 147 -11.17 -10.45 -21.45
C ASN A 147 -9.65 -10.74 -21.42
N ARG A 148 -9.27 -11.99 -21.70
CA ARG A 148 -7.86 -12.45 -21.68
C ARG A 148 -6.94 -11.68 -22.62
N SER A 149 -7.40 -11.35 -23.83
CA SER A 149 -6.62 -10.62 -24.83
C SER A 149 -6.40 -9.17 -24.42
N SER A 150 -7.43 -8.51 -23.89
CA SER A 150 -7.33 -7.16 -23.35
C SER A 150 -6.42 -7.11 -22.13
N CYS A 151 -6.50 -8.11 -21.24
CA CYS A 151 -5.60 -8.24 -20.10
C CYS A 151 -4.13 -8.39 -20.53
N TYR A 152 -3.85 -9.28 -21.48
CA TYR A 152 -2.51 -9.45 -22.05
C TYR A 152 -1.97 -8.13 -22.63
N SER A 153 -2.79 -7.44 -23.43
CA SER A 153 -2.40 -6.19 -24.08
C SER A 153 -2.12 -5.08 -23.06
N CYS A 154 -2.94 -4.96 -22.01
CA CYS A 154 -2.73 -3.99 -20.94
C CYS A 154 -1.40 -4.22 -20.20
N LEU A 155 -1.11 -5.46 -19.82
CA LEU A 155 0.14 -5.79 -19.11
C LEU A 155 1.38 -5.67 -20.02
N LYS A 156 1.22 -5.96 -21.32
CA LYS A 156 2.27 -5.71 -22.30
C LYS A 156 2.57 -4.21 -22.43
N GLU A 157 1.55 -3.37 -22.46
CA GLU A 157 1.73 -1.92 -22.51
C GLU A 157 2.51 -1.41 -21.27
N ILE A 158 2.20 -1.91 -20.06
CA ILE A 158 3.02 -1.62 -18.88
C ILE A 158 4.49 -1.98 -19.14
N THR A 159 4.75 -3.17 -19.69
CA THR A 159 6.11 -3.66 -19.98
C THR A 159 6.86 -2.73 -20.94
N ASP A 160 6.18 -2.23 -21.97
CA ASP A 160 6.74 -1.32 -22.96
C ASP A 160 7.12 0.04 -22.34
N GLN A 161 6.39 0.49 -21.31
CA GLN A 161 6.69 1.71 -20.55
C GLN A 161 7.84 1.57 -19.53
N LEU A 162 8.20 0.34 -19.12
CA LEU A 162 9.21 0.17 -18.05
C LEU A 162 10.58 0.78 -18.41
N ARG A 163 10.95 0.86 -19.69
CA ARG A 163 12.23 1.45 -20.10
C ARG A 163 12.35 2.94 -19.78
N SER A 164 11.24 3.68 -19.80
CA SER A 164 11.25 5.13 -19.57
C SER A 164 11.21 5.49 -18.09
N CYS A 165 10.67 4.59 -17.25
CA CYS A 165 10.53 4.85 -15.83
C CYS A 165 11.36 3.94 -14.95
N CYS A 166 11.33 2.63 -15.14
CA CYS A 166 11.37 1.71 -14.01
C CYS A 166 12.49 0.67 -14.06
N LEU A 167 13.02 0.37 -15.26
CA LEU A 167 14.25 -0.41 -15.38
C LEU A 167 15.43 0.33 -14.73
N GLY A 168 16.39 -0.41 -14.16
CA GLY A 168 17.50 0.16 -13.37
C GLY A 168 17.25 0.23 -11.85
N TRP A 169 16.00 0.08 -11.40
CA TRP A 169 15.60 0.25 -10.00
C TRP A 169 15.35 -1.09 -9.30
N ALA A 170 15.76 -1.21 -8.04
CA ALA A 170 15.64 -2.41 -7.19
C ALA A 170 14.18 -2.76 -6.76
N GLY A 171 13.19 -2.19 -7.43
CA GLY A 171 11.78 -2.42 -7.19
C GLY A 171 10.93 -1.26 -7.71
N TRP A 172 9.76 -1.61 -8.23
CA TRP A 172 8.82 -0.64 -8.80
C TRP A 172 7.39 -1.18 -8.82
N ARG A 173 6.45 -0.25 -8.93
CA ARG A 173 5.02 -0.51 -9.13
C ARG A 173 4.54 0.33 -10.28
N PHE A 174 3.75 -0.25 -11.16
CA PHE A 174 3.09 0.43 -12.26
C PHE A 174 1.59 0.16 -12.17
N LEU A 175 0.82 1.20 -11.89
CA LEU A 175 -0.60 1.13 -11.57
C LEU A 175 -1.39 1.80 -12.68
N THR A 176 -2.29 1.06 -13.31
CA THR A 176 -3.30 1.61 -14.23
C THR A 176 -4.69 1.26 -13.72
N PRO A 177 -5.76 1.86 -14.26
CA PRO A 177 -7.12 1.57 -13.83
C PRO A 177 -7.62 0.18 -14.26
N SER A 178 -6.92 -0.48 -15.19
CA SER A 178 -7.34 -1.76 -15.81
C SER A 178 -6.38 -2.92 -15.51
N CYS A 179 -5.09 -2.64 -15.31
CA CYS A 179 -4.10 -3.63 -14.90
C CYS A 179 -2.93 -3.00 -14.14
N PHE A 180 -2.18 -3.81 -13.41
CA PHE A 180 -1.00 -3.33 -12.69
C PHE A 180 0.10 -4.39 -12.65
N ALA A 181 1.32 -3.93 -12.49
CA ALA A 181 2.50 -4.76 -12.32
C ALA A 181 3.34 -4.25 -11.14
N ARG A 182 3.98 -5.19 -10.44
CA ARG A 182 4.91 -4.89 -9.36
C ARG A 182 6.11 -5.82 -9.44
N PHE A 183 7.28 -5.26 -9.21
CA PHE A 183 8.54 -5.95 -9.00
C PHE A 183 9.13 -5.49 -7.66
N ASP A 184 9.68 -6.43 -6.90
CA ASP A 184 10.45 -6.12 -5.69
C ASP A 184 11.44 -7.25 -5.36
N GLU A 185 12.42 -6.94 -4.50
CA GLU A 185 13.43 -7.89 -4.01
C GLU A 185 13.02 -8.60 -2.71
N TYR A 186 11.87 -8.23 -2.15
CA TYR A 186 11.26 -8.91 -1.01
C TYR A 186 9.90 -9.51 -1.36
N VAL A 187 9.45 -10.46 -0.55
CA VAL A 187 8.15 -11.10 -0.71
C VAL A 187 7.03 -10.13 -0.32
N PHE A 188 6.09 -9.86 -1.22
CA PHE A 188 4.94 -8.98 -0.98
C PHE A 188 3.57 -9.62 -1.31
N TYR A 189 3.55 -10.89 -1.69
CA TYR A 189 2.33 -11.66 -1.94
C TYR A 189 2.34 -13.01 -1.22
N SER A 190 1.15 -13.52 -0.93
CA SER A 190 0.98 -14.81 -0.26
C SER A 190 1.28 -15.97 -1.21
N GLY A 191 1.91 -17.04 -0.70
CA GLY A 191 2.25 -18.23 -1.48
C GLY A 191 3.64 -18.19 -2.14
N ALA A 192 4.42 -17.12 -1.99
CA ALA A 192 5.85 -17.18 -2.26
C ALA A 192 6.56 -18.02 -1.18
N PRO A 193 7.59 -18.81 -1.51
CA PRO A 193 8.50 -19.39 -0.52
C PRO A 193 9.05 -18.28 0.40
N GLN A 194 8.71 -18.39 1.68
CA GLN A 194 9.27 -17.53 2.70
C GLN A 194 10.75 -17.87 2.87
N PRO A 195 11.65 -16.86 2.99
CA PRO A 195 13.01 -17.11 3.42
C PRO A 195 12.97 -17.88 4.75
N ALA A 196 13.73 -18.98 4.84
CA ALA A 196 13.82 -19.73 6.08
C ALA A 196 14.21 -18.76 7.22
N PRO A 197 13.59 -18.87 8.42
CA PRO A 197 13.98 -18.05 9.56
C PRO A 197 15.50 -18.13 9.75
N ALA A 198 16.17 -16.99 9.86
CA ALA A 198 17.61 -16.94 10.08
C ALA A 198 17.96 -17.86 11.26
N ALA A 199 18.85 -18.83 11.01
CA ALA A 199 19.25 -19.76 12.04
C ALA A 199 19.80 -18.99 13.25
N PRO A 200 19.43 -19.38 14.49
CA PRO A 200 20.00 -18.76 15.67
C PRO A 200 21.53 -18.89 15.64
N PRO A 201 22.28 -17.85 16.07
CA PRO A 201 23.74 -17.88 16.03
C PRO A 201 24.24 -19.11 16.79
N THR A 202 24.97 -19.98 16.08
CA THR A 202 25.59 -21.16 16.66
C THR A 202 26.59 -20.73 17.72
N PRO A 203 26.51 -21.26 18.97
CA PRO A 203 27.53 -20.99 19.96
C PRO A 203 28.86 -21.58 19.48
N ASN A 204 29.85 -20.72 19.25
CA ASN A 204 31.22 -21.16 18.97
C ASN A 204 31.70 -22.05 20.11
N ARG A 205 31.79 -23.36 19.86
CA ARG A 205 32.28 -24.35 20.82
C ARG A 205 33.81 -24.31 20.83
N GLY A 206 34.35 -23.30 21.48
CA GLY A 206 35.73 -23.30 21.96
C GLY A 206 35.93 -24.43 22.96
N LYS A 207 36.88 -25.32 22.66
CA LYS A 207 37.32 -26.43 23.50
C LYS A 207 37.98 -25.86 24.76
N GLY A 208 37.39 -26.08 25.93
CA GLY A 208 37.94 -25.65 27.22
C GLY A 208 37.34 -26.45 28.37
N GLU A 209 38.24 -26.98 29.20
CA GLU A 209 38.04 -27.89 30.32
C GLU A 209 37.08 -27.41 31.43
N GLY A 210 36.66 -28.38 32.23
CA GLY A 210 35.49 -28.34 33.10
C GLY A 210 35.48 -27.27 34.21
N ARG A 211 34.25 -26.85 34.56
CA ARG A 211 33.75 -26.71 35.94
C ARG A 211 32.25 -26.42 35.90
N THR A 212 31.44 -27.38 36.33
CA THR A 212 29.98 -27.26 36.42
C THR A 212 29.60 -26.15 37.42
N LYS A 213 29.06 -25.03 36.94
CA LYS A 213 28.41 -24.03 37.79
C LYS A 213 26.90 -24.11 37.54
N LYS A 214 26.13 -24.41 38.60
CA LYS A 214 24.67 -24.32 38.60
C LYS A 214 24.27 -22.86 38.39
N VAL A 215 23.51 -22.58 37.35
CA VAL A 215 22.88 -21.26 37.13
C VAL A 215 21.56 -21.24 37.89
N VAL A 216 21.47 -20.37 38.90
CA VAL A 216 20.21 -20.04 39.57
C VAL A 216 19.66 -18.81 38.86
N ILE A 217 18.53 -18.96 38.17
CA ILE A 217 17.82 -17.85 37.53
C ILE A 217 16.94 -17.20 38.61
N ILE A 218 17.36 -16.03 39.10
CA ILE A 218 16.53 -15.17 39.93
C ILE A 218 15.76 -14.26 38.98
N SER A 219 14.49 -14.60 38.73
CA SER A 219 13.55 -13.71 38.04
C SER A 219 13.13 -12.60 39.00
N VAL A 220 13.79 -11.45 38.95
CA VAL A 220 13.34 -10.24 39.65
C VAL A 220 12.28 -9.58 38.77
N SER A 221 11.03 -9.74 39.16
CA SER A 221 9.86 -9.16 38.51
C SER A 221 9.87 -7.63 38.65
N SER A 222 10.37 -6.95 37.61
CA SER A 222 10.37 -5.48 37.46
C SER A 222 8.98 -4.85 37.36
N LEU A 223 7.91 -5.64 37.47
CA LEU A 223 6.51 -5.19 37.38
C LEU A 223 6.02 -4.48 38.66
N THR A 224 6.65 -4.72 39.81
CA THR A 224 6.18 -4.15 41.09
C THR A 224 6.58 -2.68 41.26
N ALA A 225 7.76 -2.28 40.78
CA ALA A 225 8.23 -0.90 40.88
C ALA A 225 7.42 0.07 40.00
N VAL A 226 7.00 -0.39 38.82
CA VAL A 226 6.22 0.42 37.87
C VAL A 226 4.82 0.68 38.39
N LEU A 227 4.17 -0.33 38.97
CA LEU A 227 2.83 -0.17 39.56
C LEU A 227 2.83 0.81 40.74
N VAL A 228 3.83 0.74 41.63
CA VAL A 228 3.93 1.67 42.77
C VAL A 228 4.14 3.12 42.30
N ALA A 229 4.94 3.34 41.25
CA ALA A 229 5.14 4.67 40.67
C ALA A 229 3.85 5.25 40.06
N PHE A 230 3.07 4.43 39.33
CA PHE A 230 1.78 4.86 38.78
C PHE A 230 0.74 5.15 39.87
N PHE A 231 0.69 4.33 40.93
CA PHE A 231 -0.21 4.60 42.06
C PHE A 231 0.17 5.89 42.80
N LEU A 232 1.46 6.16 43.04
CA LEU A 232 1.90 7.41 43.69
C LEU A 232 1.64 8.64 42.81
N ALA A 233 1.92 8.57 41.51
CA ALA A 233 1.64 9.66 40.57
C ALA A 233 0.14 9.95 40.43
N GLY A 234 -0.69 8.89 40.37
CA GLY A 234 -2.14 8.99 40.34
C GLY A 234 -2.72 9.57 41.63
N PHE A 235 -2.21 9.16 42.80
CA PHE A 235 -2.64 9.69 44.09
C PHE A 235 -2.26 11.17 44.27
N LEU A 236 -1.08 11.58 43.80
CA LEU A 236 -0.66 12.98 43.81
C LEU A 236 -1.50 13.84 42.86
N CYS A 237 -1.80 13.36 41.64
CA CYS A 237 -2.69 14.07 40.71
C CYS A 237 -4.11 14.20 41.26
N PHE A 238 -4.65 13.16 41.89
CA PHE A 238 -6.00 13.19 42.48
C PHE A 238 -6.08 14.17 43.66
N SER A 239 -5.00 14.26 44.45
CA SER A 239 -4.92 15.18 45.60
C SER A 239 -4.82 16.65 45.21
N PHE A 240 -4.16 16.95 44.08
CA PHE A 240 -3.98 18.32 43.58
C PHE A 240 -5.11 18.81 42.65
N CYS A 241 -5.84 17.92 41.98
CA CYS A 241 -7.02 18.30 41.18
C CYS A 241 -8.31 18.44 42.02
N GLY A 242 -8.29 18.03 43.29
CA GLY A 242 -9.47 18.01 44.17
C GLY A 242 -9.73 19.27 45.01
N LYS A 243 -8.93 20.34 44.89
CA LYS A 243 -9.08 21.55 45.71
C LYS A 243 -9.10 22.85 44.90
N GLY A 244 -10.33 23.35 44.69
CA GLY A 244 -10.66 24.75 44.35
C GLY A 244 -10.96 24.98 42.87
N LEU A 245 -12.10 25.52 42.41
CA LEU A 245 -13.17 26.27 43.06
C LEU A 245 -14.48 26.09 42.27
N LYS A 246 -15.59 25.92 43.00
CA LYS A 246 -16.96 25.87 42.48
C LYS A 246 -17.60 27.25 42.68
N GLY A 247 -17.98 27.90 41.57
CA GLY A 247 -19.25 28.62 41.44
C GLY A 247 -19.31 30.13 41.69
N GLY A 248 -19.84 30.87 40.69
CA GLY A 248 -20.90 31.86 40.93
C GLY A 248 -20.82 33.21 40.19
N GLY A 249 -21.62 33.37 39.12
CA GLY A 249 -22.55 34.52 38.98
C GLY A 249 -22.15 35.81 38.25
N ALA A 250 -22.58 35.90 36.97
CA ALA A 250 -23.26 37.01 36.26
C ALA A 250 -22.75 38.49 36.21
N SER A 251 -22.61 38.95 34.96
CA SER A 251 -23.22 40.16 34.31
C SER A 251 -22.31 41.32 33.83
N GLU A 252 -22.73 41.82 32.65
CA GLU A 252 -22.46 43.06 31.89
C GLU A 252 -21.11 43.34 31.18
N GLU A 253 -21.16 43.16 29.86
CA GLU A 253 -21.16 44.18 28.78
C GLU A 253 -19.94 45.07 28.42
N ILE A 254 -19.74 45.14 27.08
CA ILE A 254 -19.11 46.17 26.22
C ILE A 254 -17.57 46.36 26.24
N LEU A 255 -16.88 46.02 25.13
CA LEU A 255 -16.49 46.98 24.06
C LEU A 255 -15.58 46.33 22.98
N SER A 256 -16.11 46.28 21.76
CA SER A 256 -15.52 46.49 20.43
C SER A 256 -14.00 46.44 20.18
N ARG A 257 -13.58 45.66 19.16
CA ARG A 257 -13.09 46.10 17.82
C ARG A 257 -12.55 44.90 17.02
N ASN A 258 -13.22 44.50 15.94
CA ASN A 258 -12.85 44.75 14.52
C ASN A 258 -11.37 44.49 14.17
N SER A 259 -11.09 43.57 13.23
CA SER A 259 -11.07 43.91 11.78
C SER A 259 -10.60 42.73 10.89
N GLN A 260 -11.40 42.45 9.85
CA GLN A 260 -10.98 42.14 8.47
C GLN A 260 -10.14 40.88 8.14
N GLY A 261 -10.78 39.93 7.41
CA GLY A 261 -10.13 39.25 6.27
C GLY A 261 -10.04 40.20 5.05
N PRO A 262 -9.91 39.74 3.78
CA PRO A 262 -9.95 38.36 3.30
C PRO A 262 -8.99 38.02 2.12
N ASN A 263 -9.04 36.76 1.66
CA ASN A 263 -8.95 36.28 0.28
C ASN A 263 -7.76 36.66 -0.63
N GLN A 264 -7.11 35.63 -1.20
CA GLN A 264 -6.76 35.66 -2.63
C GLN A 264 -6.80 34.26 -3.25
N ARG A 265 -7.74 34.06 -4.20
CA ARG A 265 -7.65 33.04 -5.25
C ARG A 265 -6.52 33.40 -6.21
N ARG A 266 -5.81 32.41 -6.74
CA ARG A 266 -5.24 32.49 -8.08
C ARG A 266 -5.33 31.13 -8.77
N ILE A 267 -6.12 31.10 -9.83
CA ILE A 267 -6.13 30.10 -10.90
C ILE A 267 -4.86 30.33 -11.72
N VAL A 268 -4.10 29.27 -12.03
CA VAL A 268 -3.20 29.25 -13.19
C VAL A 268 -3.32 27.87 -13.84
N GLU A 269 -3.85 27.86 -15.06
CA GLU A 269 -3.64 26.80 -16.03
C GLU A 269 -2.27 26.98 -16.73
N THR A 270 -1.78 25.86 -17.27
CA THR A 270 -0.70 25.68 -18.27
C THR A 270 0.74 25.54 -17.79
N GLY A 271 1.41 24.51 -18.35
CA GLY A 271 2.81 24.58 -18.72
C GLY A 271 3.74 23.58 -18.02
N ILE A 272 4.12 22.56 -18.77
CA ILE A 272 5.19 21.58 -18.51
C ILE A 272 6.48 22.29 -18.06
N ASN A 273 7.15 21.77 -17.01
CA ASN A 273 8.58 21.43 -17.02
C ASN A 273 9.01 20.77 -15.71
N GLU A 274 10.04 19.94 -15.87
CA GLU A 274 10.58 18.90 -15.00
C GLU A 274 11.15 19.39 -13.65
N ALA A 275 11.17 18.42 -12.73
CA ALA A 275 12.10 18.24 -11.61
C ALA A 275 12.12 19.31 -10.50
N GLU A 276 11.69 18.92 -9.30
CA GLU A 276 12.63 18.57 -8.23
C GLU A 276 11.94 17.78 -7.10
N GLU A 277 12.74 16.89 -6.51
CA GLU A 277 12.42 15.98 -5.41
C GLU A 277 12.04 16.73 -4.13
N GLN A 278 11.12 16.13 -3.36
CA GLN A 278 11.19 15.88 -1.92
C GLN A 278 9.79 15.90 -1.29
N HIS A 279 9.17 14.73 -1.18
CA HIS A 279 8.58 14.33 0.11
C HIS A 279 8.52 12.80 0.18
N SER A 280 9.56 12.23 0.76
CA SER A 280 9.58 10.86 1.25
C SER A 280 8.79 10.83 2.56
N GLU A 281 7.49 10.53 2.49
CA GLU A 281 6.80 9.96 3.64
C GLU A 281 6.81 8.43 3.47
N GLU A 282 7.46 7.78 4.43
CA GLU A 282 7.44 6.33 4.61
C GLU A 282 6.00 5.83 4.64
N MET A 283 5.61 5.04 3.65
CA MET A 283 4.55 4.05 3.81
C MET A 283 5.14 2.68 3.61
N HIS A 284 5.76 2.17 4.69
CA HIS A 284 5.89 0.74 4.89
C HIS A 284 4.50 0.16 5.16
N PHE A 285 4.00 -0.65 4.23
CA PHE A 285 2.89 -1.57 4.42
C PHE A 285 3.35 -3.00 4.14
#